data_AF-A0AAV5WIC3-F1
#
_entry.id   AF-A0AAV5WIC3-F1
#
_cell.length_a   1.000
_cell.length_b   1.000
_cell.length_c   1.000
_cell.angle_alpha   90.00
_cell.angle_beta   90.00
_cell.angle_gamma   90.00
#
_symmetry.space_group_name_H-M   'P 1'
#
loop_
_entity.id
_entity.type
_entity.pdbx_description
1 polymer ?
#
loop_
_entity_poly.entity_id
_entity_poly.type
_entity_poly.pdbx_seq_one_letter_code
_entity_poly.pdbx_strand_id
1 'polypeptide(L)'
;SIGHILKLADRFEISTVFERAEIYLDKTRRILPVQKLKLADQFRMDRVTRTCMLAYKSIEDMKLLKSTSQYNDFSDTTKAKISDRIMEL
;
A
#
# COMPACT_ATOMS: atom_id res chain seq x y z
N SER A 1 8.25 11.31 -9.71
CA SER A 1 7.82 10.40 -8.62
C SER A 1 6.93 9.32 -9.20
N ILE A 2 7.06 8.06 -8.76
CA ILE A 2 6.30 6.89 -9.27
C ILE A 2 4.78 7.12 -9.26
N GLY A 3 4.27 7.92 -8.31
CA GLY A 3 2.85 8.29 -8.25
C GLY A 3 2.34 9.04 -9.49
N HIS A 4 3.18 9.86 -10.15
CA HIS A 4 2.77 10.54 -11.39
C HIS A 4 2.66 9.57 -12.57
N ILE A 5 3.55 8.57 -12.62
CA ILE A 5 3.51 7.51 -13.64
C ILE A 5 2.25 6.68 -13.46
N LEU A 6 1.90 6.33 -12.22
CA LEU A 6 0.68 5.59 -11.90
C LEU A 6 -0.58 6.38 -12.23
N LYS A 7 -0.64 7.68 -11.93
CA LYS A 7 -1.78 8.54 -12.34
C LYS A 7 -1.98 8.56 -13.86
N LEU A 8 -0.88 8.61 -14.62
CA LEU A 8 -0.96 8.56 -16.09
C LEU A 8 -1.40 7.17 -16.55
N ALA A 9 -0.82 6.10 -16.01
CA ALA A 9 -1.19 4.74 -16.33
C ALA A 9 -2.68 4.47 -16.06
N ASP A 10 -3.20 4.96 -14.94
CA ASP A 10 -4.62 4.91 -14.59
C ASP A 10 -5.50 5.64 -15.61
N ARG A 11 -5.12 6.89 -15.92
CA ARG A 11 -5.85 7.73 -16.88
C ARG A 11 -5.88 7.16 -18.30
N PHE A 12 -4.84 6.45 -18.70
CA PHE A 12 -4.69 5.88 -20.05
C PHE A 12 -4.95 4.36 -20.08
N GLU A 13 -5.45 3.78 -18.98
CA GLU A 13 -5.77 2.35 -18.83
C GLU A 13 -4.61 1.40 -19.23
N ILE A 14 -3.36 1.81 -18.93
CA ILE A 14 -2.16 1.06 -19.34
C ILE A 14 -1.82 0.00 -18.28
N SER A 15 -2.46 -1.16 -18.38
CA SER A 15 -2.28 -2.31 -17.47
C SER A 15 -0.82 -2.75 -17.28
N THR A 16 -0.02 -2.72 -18.35
CA THR A 16 1.40 -3.13 -18.31
C THR A 16 2.27 -2.24 -17.40
N VAL A 17 1.89 -0.97 -17.22
CA VAL A 17 2.62 -0.06 -16.33
C VAL A 17 2.28 -0.36 -14.87
N PHE A 18 1.03 -0.74 -14.58
CA PHE A 18 0.62 -1.17 -13.26
C PHE A 18 1.38 -2.41 -12.81
N GLU A 19 1.48 -3.44 -13.67
CA GLU A 19 2.24 -4.66 -13.33
C GLU A 19 3.71 -4.35 -13.01
N ARG A 20 4.36 -3.52 -13.84
CA ARG A 20 5.75 -3.11 -13.60
C ARG A 20 5.89 -2.29 -12.32
N ALA A 21 4.93 -1.42 -12.03
CA ALA A 21 4.94 -0.61 -10.83
C ALA A 21 4.71 -1.47 -9.58
N GLU A 22 3.85 -2.48 -9.62
CA GLU A 22 3.69 -3.44 -8.53
C GLU A 22 5.02 -4.17 -8.25
N ILE A 23 5.68 -4.69 -9.30
CA ILE A 23 6.98 -5.36 -9.16
C ILE A 23 8.04 -4.41 -8.57
N TYR A 24 8.04 -3.15 -9.03
CA TYR A 24 8.96 -2.13 -8.53
C TYR A 24 8.70 -1.81 -7.06
N LEU A 25 7.45 -1.56 -6.69
CA LEU A 25 7.04 -1.26 -5.32
C LEU A 25 7.35 -2.43 -4.38
N ASP A 26 7.18 -3.66 -4.84
CA ASP A 26 7.50 -4.85 -4.05
C ASP A 26 9.00 -4.95 -3.76
N LYS A 27 9.84 -4.81 -4.79
CA LYS A 27 11.30 -4.99 -4.69
C LYS A 27 12.05 -3.80 -4.08
N THR A 28 11.54 -2.58 -4.24
CA THR A 28 12.29 -1.38 -3.85
C THR A 28 12.34 -1.22 -2.34
N ARG A 29 13.53 -1.00 -1.77
CA ARG A 29 13.69 -0.60 -0.34
C ARG A 29 13.67 0.92 -0.14
N ARG A 30 13.61 1.68 -1.24
CA ARG A 30 13.70 3.16 -1.22
C ARG A 30 12.40 3.85 -0.77
N ILE A 31 11.29 3.11 -0.75
CA ILE A 31 9.97 3.63 -0.38
C ILE A 31 9.55 2.95 0.92
N LEU A 32 9.12 3.73 1.90
CA LEU A 32 8.68 3.20 3.19
C LEU A 32 7.43 2.32 3.01
N PRO A 33 7.25 1.26 3.83
CA PRO A 33 6.08 0.38 3.75
C PRO A 33 4.74 1.13 3.78
N VAL A 34 4.60 2.16 4.61
CA VAL A 34 3.38 2.99 4.69
C VAL A 34 3.11 3.76 3.39
N GLN A 35 4.16 4.25 2.72
CA GLN A 35 4.02 4.95 1.43
C GLN A 35 3.67 4.00 0.30
N LYS A 36 4.22 2.78 0.32
CA LYS A 36 3.84 1.71 -0.62
C LYS A 36 2.38 1.33 -0.43
N LEU A 37 1.95 1.16 0.83
CA LEU A 37 0.56 0.84 1.17
C LEU A 37 -0.39 1.95 0.69
N LYS A 38 -0.02 3.23 0.82
CA LYS A 38 -0.82 4.35 0.30
C LYS A 38 -0.98 4.32 -1.21
N LEU A 39 0.09 4.05 -1.94
CA LEU A 39 0.02 3.91 -3.41
C LEU A 39 -0.81 2.68 -3.79
N ALA A 40 -0.64 1.57 -3.07
CA ALA A 40 -1.37 0.35 -3.35
C ALA A 40 -2.87 0.52 -3.11
N ASP A 41 -3.27 1.22 -2.04
CA ASP A 41 -4.65 1.56 -1.75
C ASP A 41 -5.24 2.49 -2.83
N GLN A 42 -4.52 3.56 -3.18
CA GLN A 42 -4.96 4.54 -4.16
C GLN A 42 -5.21 3.93 -5.55
N PHE A 43 -4.35 3.02 -5.99
CA PHE A 43 -4.41 2.40 -7.31
C PHE A 43 -4.96 0.97 -7.30
N ARG A 44 -5.59 0.55 -6.18
CA ARG A 44 -6.20 -0.79 -6.02
C ARG A 44 -5.26 -1.95 -6.35
N MET A 45 -3.99 -1.84 -5.98
CA MET A 45 -2.97 -2.88 -6.15
C MET A 45 -3.05 -3.90 -5.00
N ASP A 46 -3.92 -4.90 -5.13
CA ASP A 46 -4.15 -5.88 -4.08
C ASP A 46 -2.92 -6.70 -3.71
N ARG A 47 -2.03 -6.99 -4.68
CA ARG A 47 -0.80 -7.76 -4.42
C ARG A 47 0.15 -6.97 -3.52
N VAL A 48 0.40 -5.71 -3.86
CA VAL A 48 1.27 -4.83 -3.07
C VAL A 48 0.68 -4.56 -1.69
N THR A 49 -0.64 -4.39 -1.60
CA THR A 49 -1.35 -4.24 -0.32
C THR A 49 -1.08 -5.46 0.57
N ARG A 50 -1.32 -6.68 0.06
CA ARG A 50 -1.05 -7.91 0.83
C ARG A 50 0.40 -8.01 1.29
N THR A 51 1.37 -7.79 0.41
CA THR A 51 2.79 -7.88 0.81
C THR A 51 3.15 -6.84 1.87
N CYS A 52 2.63 -5.61 1.75
CA CYS A 52 2.87 -4.57 2.75
C CYS A 52 2.26 -4.96 4.11
N MET A 53 1.07 -5.57 4.12
CA MET A 53 0.41 -6.01 5.36
C MET A 53 1.17 -7.15 6.05
N LEU A 54 1.75 -8.07 5.28
CA LEU A 54 2.61 -9.14 5.80
C LEU A 54 3.95 -8.61 6.36
N ALA A 55 4.37 -7.40 5.99
CA ALA A 55 5.57 -6.77 6.54
C ALA A 55 5.36 -6.30 7.99
N TYR A 56 4.12 -6.03 8.41
CA TYR A 56 3.78 -5.71 9.80
C TYR A 56 3.57 -7.02 10.57
N LYS A 57 4.48 -7.30 11.50
CA LYS A 57 4.55 -8.59 12.23
C LYS A 57 4.12 -8.51 13.69
N SER A 58 3.91 -7.30 14.21
CA SER A 58 3.53 -7.08 15.59
C SER A 58 2.37 -6.09 15.70
N ILE A 59 1.65 -6.17 16.82
CA ILE A 59 0.58 -5.21 17.16
C ILE A 59 1.19 -3.81 17.29
N GLU A 60 2.41 -3.69 17.80
CA GLU A 60 3.16 -2.44 17.94
C GLU A 60 3.38 -1.76 16.58
N ASP A 61 3.83 -2.51 15.57
CA ASP A 61 4.03 -1.97 14.21
C ASP A 61 2.71 -1.47 13.62
N MET A 62 1.61 -2.18 13.90
CA MET A 62 0.27 -1.82 13.43
C MET A 62 -0.28 -0.59 14.16
N LYS A 63 -0.04 -0.45 15.46
CA LYS A 63 -0.38 0.76 16.23
C LYS A 63 0.41 1.96 15.73
N LEU A 64 1.70 1.78 15.44
CA LEU A 64 2.54 2.79 14.79
C LEU A 64 1.96 3.20 13.44
N LEU A 65 1.55 2.25 12.60
CA LEU A 65 0.86 2.53 11.33
C LEU A 65 -0.40 3.40 11.54
N LYS A 66 -1.27 3.04 12.49
CA LYS A 66 -2.48 3.81 12.83
C LYS A 66 -2.19 5.22 13.35
N SER A 67 -1.04 5.42 14.00
CA SER A 67 -0.60 6.73 14.50
C SER A 67 -0.03 7.65 13.42
N THR A 68 0.28 7.12 12.23
CA THR A 68 0.83 7.93 11.15
C THR A 68 -0.24 8.80 10.51
N SER A 69 0.15 10.00 10.04
CA SER A 69 -0.77 10.89 9.32
C SER A 69 -1.32 10.26 8.04
N GLN A 70 -0.59 9.30 7.44
CA GLN A 70 -1.05 8.58 6.24
C GLN A 70 -2.23 7.65 6.51
N TYR A 71 -2.47 7.23 7.76
CA TYR A 71 -3.58 6.34 8.09
C TYR A 71 -4.94 6.96 7.77
N ASN A 72 -5.08 8.27 7.97
CA ASN A 72 -6.31 8.99 7.69
C ASN A 72 -6.66 8.99 6.20
N ASP A 73 -5.63 8.96 5.34
CA ASP A 73 -5.77 8.99 3.88
C ASP A 73 -6.15 7.63 3.28
N PHE A 74 -6.11 6.54 4.06
CA PHE A 74 -6.51 5.22 3.55
C PHE A 74 -8.02 5.12 3.36
N SER A 75 -8.41 4.36 2.34
CA SER A 75 -9.79 3.93 2.13
C SER A 75 -10.31 3.11 3.31
N ASP A 76 -11.63 3.10 3.49
CA ASP A 76 -12.28 2.30 4.52
C ASP A 76 -11.97 0.80 4.36
N THR A 77 -11.85 0.32 3.13
CA THR A 77 -11.44 -1.06 2.82
C THR A 77 -10.05 -1.38 3.36
N THR A 78 -9.08 -0.47 3.18
CA THR A 78 -7.72 -0.70 3.70
C THR A 78 -7.67 -0.55 5.22
N LYS A 79 -8.44 0.38 5.81
CA LYS A 79 -8.58 0.49 7.27
C LYS A 79 -9.20 -0.76 7.90
N ALA A 80 -10.18 -1.38 7.22
CA ALA A 80 -10.75 -2.67 7.62
C ALA A 80 -9.68 -3.77 7.58
N LYS A 81 -8.96 -3.93 6.46
CA LYS A 81 -7.85 -4.90 6.34
C LYS A 81 -6.78 -4.71 7.44
N ILE A 82 -6.47 -3.46 7.84
CA ILE A 82 -5.54 -3.16 8.93
C ILE A 82 -6.10 -3.64 10.27
N SER A 83 -7.39 -3.45 10.50
CA SER A 83 -8.07 -3.87 11.72
C SER A 83 -8.15 -5.39 11.81
N ASP A 84 -8.51 -6.07 10.72
CA ASP A 84 -8.51 -7.53 10.62
C ASP A 84 -7.14 -8.10 10.93
N ARG A 85 -6.08 -7.51 10.35
CA ARG A 85 -4.70 -7.95 10.59
C ARG A 85 -4.25 -7.77 12.05
N ILE A 86 -4.75 -6.75 12.76
CA ILE A 86 -4.49 -6.60 14.20
C ILE A 86 -5.16 -7.70 15.01
N MET A 87 -6.34 -8.17 14.59
CA MET A 87 -7.05 -9.27 15.27
C MET A 87 -6.40 -10.63 15.03
N GLU A 88 -5.66 -10.80 13.93
CA GLU A 88 -4.92 -12.02 13.59
C GLU A 88 -3.56 -12.16 14.31
N LEU A 89 -2.99 -11.05 14.80
CA LEU A 89 -1.68 -10.99 15.46
C LEU A 89 -1.80 -11.15 16.97
#